data_AF-A0A7S1R5T1-F1
#
_entry.id   AF-A0A7S1R5T1-F1
#
_cell.length_a   1.000
_cell.length_b   1.000
_cell.length_c   1.000
_cell.angle_alpha   90.00
_cell.angle_beta   90.00
_cell.angle_gamma   90.00
#
_symmetry.space_group_name_H-M   'P 1'
#
loop_
_entity.id
_entity.type
_entity.pdbx_description
1 polymer ?
#
loop_
_entity_poly.entity_id
_entity_poly.type
_entity_poly.pdbx_seq_one_letter_code
_entity_poly.pdbx_strand_id
1 'polypeptide(L)'
;DAACAVTFGSHAYVIGGSNGKQALNTVERFSSATGAWQVMPPMSMQRSFAAAAAVAGGIYVCGGGLGDTVALRSTERFSPAARSWQCVASMAEARSSAVALCLDARLYVFGGMDDKALSS
;
A
#
# COMPACT_ATOMS: atom_id res chain seq x y z
N ASP A 1 -10.44 2.07 -9.88
CA ASP A 1 -9.75 2.26 -8.58
C ASP A 1 -8.30 1.85 -8.67
N ALA A 2 -7.41 2.55 -7.95
CA ALA A 2 -5.98 2.45 -8.17
C ALA A 2 -5.28 1.46 -7.21
N ALA A 3 -4.37 0.65 -7.75
CA ALA A 3 -3.30 0.00 -6.99
C ALA A 3 -2.17 1.00 -6.72
N CYS A 4 -1.28 0.67 -5.79
CA CYS A 4 -0.05 1.44 -5.59
C CYS A 4 1.16 0.68 -6.15
N ALA A 5 2.17 1.42 -6.59
CA ALA A 5 3.40 0.88 -7.13
C ALA A 5 4.61 1.42 -6.37
N VAL A 6 5.54 0.54 -5.99
CA VAL A 6 6.78 0.90 -5.26
C VAL A 6 7.96 0.15 -5.85
N THR A 7 9.10 0.82 -6.01
CA THR A 7 10.36 0.18 -6.35
C THR A 7 11.15 -0.15 -5.09
N PHE A 8 11.76 -1.34 -5.05
CA PHE A 8 12.66 -1.76 -3.99
C PHE A 8 13.78 -2.63 -4.57
N GLY A 9 15.03 -2.16 -4.49
CA GLY A 9 16.14 -2.76 -5.21
C GLY A 9 15.89 -2.75 -6.73
N SER A 10 16.09 -3.90 -7.38
CA SER A 10 15.87 -4.09 -8.82
C SER A 10 14.44 -4.53 -9.20
N HIS A 11 13.48 -4.35 -8.30
CA HIS A 11 12.11 -4.85 -8.47
C HIS A 11 11.09 -3.73 -8.33
N ALA A 12 10.01 -3.83 -9.11
CA ALA A 12 8.80 -3.06 -8.91
C ALA A 12 7.73 -3.95 -8.27
N TYR A 13 6.98 -3.40 -7.34
CA TYR A 13 5.89 -4.07 -6.64
C TYR A 13 4.59 -3.35 -6.97
N VAL A 14 3.58 -4.10 -7.38
CA VAL A 14 2.20 -3.64 -7.54
C VAL A 14 1.40 -4.23 -6.38
N ILE A 15 0.74 -3.37 -5.62
CA ILE A 15 0.15 -3.72 -4.33
C ILE A 15 -1.30 -3.25 -4.27
N GLY A 16 -2.21 -4.18 -4.01
CA GLY A 16 -3.63 -3.92 -3.86
C GLY A 16 -4.32 -3.52 -5.17
N GLY A 17 -5.25 -2.58 -5.09
CA GLY A 17 -6.09 -2.16 -6.22
C GLY A 17 -7.50 -2.72 -6.14
N SER A 18 -8.17 -2.84 -7.29
CA SER A 18 -9.53 -3.35 -7.41
C SER A 18 -9.67 -4.17 -8.69
N ASN A 19 -10.47 -5.24 -8.63
CA ASN A 19 -10.86 -6.01 -9.82
C ASN A 19 -12.25 -5.60 -10.37
N GLY A 20 -12.77 -4.44 -9.95
CA GLY A 20 -14.11 -3.96 -10.29
C GLY A 20 -15.24 -4.59 -9.47
N LYS A 21 -14.93 -5.53 -8.58
CA LYS A 21 -15.90 -6.12 -7.62
C LYS A 21 -15.51 -5.86 -6.17
N GLN A 22 -14.21 -5.94 -5.88
CA GLN A 22 -13.68 -5.74 -4.54
C GLN A 22 -12.26 -5.19 -4.58
N ALA A 23 -11.87 -4.57 -3.47
CA ALA A 23 -10.47 -4.23 -3.23
C ALA A 23 -9.61 -5.51 -3.17
N LEU A 24 -8.35 -5.39 -3.54
CA LEU A 24 -7.42 -6.51 -3.56
C LEU A 24 -6.42 -6.39 -2.41
N ASN A 25 -6.00 -7.53 -1.87
CA ASN A 25 -4.83 -7.64 -1.00
C ASN A 25 -3.64 -8.30 -1.71
N THR A 26 -3.78 -8.60 -3.00
CA THR A 26 -2.76 -9.26 -3.81
C THR A 26 -1.57 -8.34 -4.04
N VAL A 27 -0.40 -8.96 -4.19
CA VAL A 27 0.85 -8.27 -4.44
C VAL A 27 1.59 -9.01 -5.54
N GLU A 28 2.03 -8.29 -6.54
CA GLU A 28 2.83 -8.81 -7.63
C GLU A 28 4.13 -8.04 -7.73
N ARG A 29 5.21 -8.75 -8.07
CA ARG A 29 6.54 -8.17 -8.20
C ARG A 29 7.07 -8.41 -9.60
N PHE A 30 7.48 -7.35 -10.27
CA PHE A 30 8.21 -7.39 -11.52
C PHE A 30 9.72 -7.36 -11.27
N SER A 31 10.44 -8.28 -11.91
CA SER A 31 11.91 -8.31 -11.95
C SER A 31 12.40 -7.77 -13.29
N SER A 32 13.12 -6.65 -13.28
CA SER A 32 13.70 -6.09 -14.51
C SER A 32 14.79 -6.98 -15.10
N ALA A 33 15.45 -7.80 -14.28
CA ALA A 33 16.50 -8.72 -14.73
C ALA A 33 15.94 -9.89 -15.54
N THR A 34 14.74 -10.37 -15.22
CA THR A 34 14.12 -11.54 -15.86
C THR A 34 12.93 -11.18 -16.74
N GLY A 35 12.45 -9.94 -16.70
CA GLY A 35 11.26 -9.49 -17.42
C GLY A 35 9.97 -10.18 -16.97
N ALA A 36 9.95 -10.76 -15.77
CA ALA A 36 8.86 -11.62 -15.31
C ALA A 36 8.16 -11.06 -14.06
N TRP A 37 6.85 -11.30 -14.00
CA TRP A 37 6.03 -11.07 -12.81
C TRP A 37 6.05 -12.29 -11.90
N GLN A 38 6.02 -12.04 -10.60
CA GLN A 38 5.94 -13.06 -9.56
C GLN A 38 4.89 -12.67 -8.52
N VAL A 39 4.02 -13.62 -8.18
CA VAL A 39 3.08 -13.46 -7.06
C VAL A 39 3.87 -13.42 -5.75
N MET A 40 3.54 -12.43 -4.92
CA MET A 40 4.13 -12.22 -3.61
C MET A 40 3.10 -12.54 -2.51
N PRO A 41 3.55 -12.74 -1.26
CA PRO A 41 2.66 -12.88 -0.12
C PRO A 41 1.66 -11.70 -0.09
N PRO A 42 0.36 -11.98 0.06
CA PRO A 42 -0.66 -10.94 0.08
C PRO A 42 -0.61 -10.15 1.39
N MET A 43 -1.14 -8.92 1.37
CA MET A 43 -1.41 -8.15 2.57
C MET A 43 -2.48 -8.83 3.44
N SER A 44 -2.51 -8.51 4.73
CA SER A 44 -3.55 -8.97 5.63
C SER A 44 -4.90 -8.31 5.35
N MET A 45 -4.89 -7.06 4.88
CA MET A 45 -6.10 -6.30 4.53
C MET A 45 -6.13 -5.96 3.04
N GLN A 46 -7.34 -5.98 2.47
CA GLN A 46 -7.58 -5.50 1.10
C GLN A 46 -7.50 -3.98 1.08
N ARG A 47 -6.92 -3.41 0.02
CA ARG A 47 -6.72 -1.97 -0.09
C ARG A 47 -6.80 -1.52 -1.56
N SER A 48 -7.73 -0.63 -1.88
CA SER A 48 -7.66 0.25 -3.06
C SER A 48 -7.25 1.66 -2.63
N PHE A 49 -6.68 2.46 -3.54
CA PHE A 49 -6.29 3.85 -3.28
C PHE A 49 -5.35 4.05 -2.08
N ALA A 50 -4.54 3.03 -1.76
CA ALA A 50 -3.55 3.12 -0.69
C ALA A 50 -2.31 3.90 -1.12
N ALA A 51 -1.61 4.44 -0.14
CA ALA A 51 -0.33 5.11 -0.32
C ALA A 51 0.80 4.15 0.06
N ALA A 52 1.87 4.05 -0.73
CA ALA A 52 2.98 3.17 -0.41
C ALA A 52 4.35 3.78 -0.68
N ALA A 53 5.34 3.40 0.12
CA ALA A 53 6.73 3.84 -0.03
C ALA A 53 7.72 2.79 0.50
N ALA A 54 8.91 2.73 -0.12
CA ALA A 54 10.03 1.97 0.39
C ALA A 54 10.80 2.78 1.45
N VAL A 55 10.87 2.27 2.67
CA VAL A 55 11.52 2.94 3.82
C VAL A 55 12.33 1.93 4.62
N ALA A 56 13.59 2.25 4.89
CA ALA A 56 14.48 1.48 5.79
C ALA A 56 14.39 -0.05 5.58
N GLY A 57 14.60 -0.51 4.34
CA GLY A 57 14.64 -1.93 4.00
C GLY A 57 13.27 -2.65 3.97
N GLY A 58 12.16 -1.92 4.05
CA GLY A 58 10.81 -2.49 3.90
C GLY A 58 9.91 -1.63 3.01
N ILE A 59 8.79 -2.22 2.59
CA ILE A 59 7.75 -1.50 1.84
C ILE A 59 6.59 -1.25 2.78
N TYR A 60 6.19 0.00 2.94
CA TYR A 60 5.05 0.39 3.78
C TYR A 60 3.86 0.70 2.88
N VAL A 61 2.68 0.26 3.32
CA VAL A 61 1.39 0.56 2.69
C VAL A 61 0.47 1.15 3.76
N CYS A 62 0.03 2.37 3.54
CA CYS A 62 -0.73 3.19 4.48
C CYS A 62 -2.11 3.47 3.92
N GLY A 63 -3.12 3.28 4.76
CA GLY A 63 -4.50 3.61 4.43
C GLY A 63 -5.03 2.90 3.19
N GLY A 64 -5.72 3.64 2.33
CA GLY A 64 -6.55 3.11 1.26
C GLY A 64 -7.98 2.86 1.74
N GLY A 65 -8.72 2.02 1.03
CA GLY A 65 -10.09 1.69 1.39
C GLY A 65 -10.57 0.33 0.91
N LEU A 66 -11.72 -0.07 1.47
CA LEU A 66 -12.49 -1.26 1.08
C LEU A 66 -13.63 -0.82 0.15
N GLY A 67 -13.30 -0.45 -1.08
CA GLY A 67 -14.23 0.22 -1.99
C GLY A 67 -14.32 1.72 -1.70
N ASP A 68 -15.45 2.34 -2.06
CA ASP A 68 -15.60 3.81 -2.09
C ASP A 68 -16.02 4.44 -0.76
N THR A 69 -16.36 3.63 0.26
CA THR A 69 -17.07 4.12 1.46
C THR A 69 -16.32 3.93 2.78
N VAL A 70 -15.19 3.22 2.78
CA VAL A 70 -14.46 2.89 4.02
C VAL A 70 -12.98 3.17 3.85
N ALA A 71 -12.51 4.26 4.43
CA ALA A 71 -11.12 4.65 4.51
C ALA A 71 -10.41 3.94 5.68
N LEU A 72 -9.18 3.51 5.43
CA LEU A 72 -8.35 2.83 6.41
C LEU A 72 -7.35 3.80 7.04
N ARG A 73 -7.10 3.63 8.34
CA ARG A 73 -5.95 4.24 9.04
C ARG A 73 -4.79 3.26 9.25
N SER A 74 -5.03 1.97 9.01
CA SER A 74 -4.04 0.93 9.29
C SER A 74 -2.87 1.01 8.32
N THR A 75 -1.71 0.60 8.81
CA THR A 75 -0.47 0.54 8.03
C THR A 75 0.14 -0.85 8.14
N GLU A 76 0.59 -1.37 7.00
CA GLU A 76 1.28 -2.64 6.90
C GLU A 76 2.68 -2.44 6.33
N ARG A 77 3.64 -3.23 6.82
CA ARG A 77 5.01 -3.25 6.32
C ARG A 77 5.34 -4.64 5.77
N PHE A 78 5.79 -4.70 4.53
CA PHE A 78 6.41 -5.88 3.95
C PHE A 78 7.91 -5.90 4.26
N SER A 79 8.39 -7.03 4.75
CA SER A 79 9.81 -7.34 4.87
C SER A 79 10.24 -8.24 3.71
N PRO A 80 11.02 -7.74 2.73
CA PRO A 80 11.56 -8.57 1.65
C PRO A 80 12.44 -9.72 2.16
N ALA A 81 13.16 -9.51 3.27
CA ALA A 81 14.01 -10.53 3.89
C ALA A 81 13.19 -11.68 4.50
N ALA A 82 12.09 -11.36 5.20
CA ALA A 82 11.22 -12.37 5.80
C ALA A 82 10.13 -12.88 4.84
N ARG A 83 9.94 -12.20 3.70
CA ARG A 83 8.82 -12.41 2.77
C ARG A 83 7.49 -12.47 3.49
N SER A 84 7.25 -11.50 4.37
CA SER A 84 6.02 -11.44 5.17
C SER A 84 5.58 -10.00 5.41
N TRP A 85 4.28 -9.85 5.64
CA TRP A 85 3.65 -8.60 6.04
C TRP A 85 3.46 -8.58 7.56
N GLN A 86 3.57 -7.38 8.13
CA GLN A 86 3.25 -7.13 9.52
C GLN A 86 2.45 -5.84 9.65
N CYS A 87 1.42 -5.84 10.49
CA CYS A 87 0.75 -4.62 10.90
C CYS A 87 1.71 -3.80 11.76
N VAL A 88 1.80 -2.51 11.49
CA VAL A 88 2.59 -1.55 12.28
C VAL A 88 1.67 -0.47 12.85
N ALA A 89 2.24 0.52 13.53
CA ALA A 89 1.48 1.64 14.07
C ALA A 89 0.59 2.27 12.98
N SER A 90 -0.68 2.47 13.33
CA SER A 90 -1.66 3.09 12.45
C SER A 90 -1.48 4.61 12.40
N MET A 91 -1.95 5.22 11.32
CA MET A 91 -2.10 6.68 11.24
C MET A 91 -3.15 7.18 12.25
N ALA A 92 -3.04 8.44 12.65
CA ALA A 92 -4.03 9.08 13.51
C ALA A 92 -5.42 9.14 12.83
N GLU A 93 -5.42 9.51 11.56
CA GLU A 93 -6.62 9.63 10.73
C GLU A 93 -6.65 8.58 9.62
N ALA A 94 -7.84 8.16 9.23
CA ALA A 94 -8.04 7.34 8.05
C ALA A 94 -7.80 8.16 6.79
N ARG A 95 -7.18 7.54 5.76
CA ARG A 95 -6.85 8.22 4.52
C ARG A 95 -6.97 7.26 3.33
N SER A 96 -7.79 7.62 2.35
CA SER A 96 -7.78 7.05 1.00
C SER A 96 -7.23 8.08 0.01
N SER A 97 -6.66 7.65 -1.11
CA SER A 97 -6.10 8.54 -2.15
C SER A 97 -5.00 9.49 -1.63
N ALA A 98 -4.30 9.08 -0.56
CA ALA A 98 -3.16 9.79 -0.03
C ALA A 98 -1.89 9.50 -0.84
N VAL A 99 -0.84 10.27 -0.58
CA VAL A 99 0.51 10.03 -1.13
C VAL A 99 1.46 9.71 0.00
N ALA A 100 2.34 8.73 -0.20
CA ALA A 100 3.39 8.36 0.74
C ALA A 100 4.77 8.60 0.12
N LEU A 101 5.72 9.10 0.90
CA LEU A 101 7.11 9.26 0.49
C LEU A 101 8.08 8.91 1.60
N CYS A 102 9.29 8.54 1.19
CA CYS A 102 10.43 8.32 2.07
C CYS A 102 11.34 9.55 2.03
N LEU A 103 11.64 10.12 3.20
CA LEU A 103 12.63 11.18 3.36
C LEU A 103 13.42 10.93 4.65
N ASP A 104 14.75 10.91 4.56
CA ASP A 104 15.65 10.64 5.70
C ASP A 104 15.29 9.38 6.49
N ALA A 105 15.02 8.29 5.77
CA ALA A 105 14.58 7.01 6.33
C ALA A 105 13.28 7.06 7.16
N ARG A 106 12.47 8.11 6.97
CA ARG A 106 11.16 8.28 7.59
C ARG A 106 10.06 8.24 6.55
N LEU A 107 8.92 7.69 6.97
CA LEU A 107 7.70 7.60 6.17
C LEU A 107 6.84 8.85 6.43
N TYR A 108 6.48 9.55 5.36
CA TYR A 108 5.51 10.65 5.41
C TYR A 108 4.31 10.31 4.54
N VAL A 109 3.11 10.62 5.03
CA VAL A 109 1.84 10.42 4.31
C VAL A 109 1.07 11.74 4.29
N PHE A 110 0.70 12.21 3.10
CA PHE A 110 0.08 13.51 2.88
C PHE A 110 -1.27 13.39 2.19
N GLY A 111 -2.17 14.32 2.53
CA GLY A 111 -3.49 14.44 1.91
C GLY A 111 -4.37 13.21 2.13
N GLY A 112 -5.17 12.91 1.12
CA GLY A 112 -6.19 11.87 1.14
C GLY A 112 -7.52 12.34 1.75
N MET A 113 -8.51 11.47 1.64
CA MET A 113 -9.87 11.67 2.14
C MET A 113 -10.18 10.67 3.25
N ASP A 114 -10.98 11.09 4.22
CA ASP A 114 -11.60 10.20 5.20
C ASP A 114 -13.09 10.01 4.86
N ASP A 115 -13.76 9.11 5.58
CA ASP A 115 -15.19 8.82 5.35
C ASP A 115 -16.10 9.98 5.79
N LYS A 116 -15.57 10.97 6.52
CA LYS A 116 -16.33 12.14 6.96
C LYS A 116 -16.50 13.16 5.84
N ALA A 117 -15.53 13.25 4.92
CA ALA A 117 -15.58 14.15 3.78
C ALA A 117 -16.73 13.86 2.79
N LEU A 118 -17.30 12.66 2.80
CA LEU A 118 -18.47 12.29 1.98
C LEU A 118 -19.83 12.64 2.62
N SER A 119 -19.82 13.17 3.85
CA SER A 119 -21.04 13.48 4.62
C SER A 119 -21.37 14.98 4.74
N SER A 120 -20.67 15.86 4.01
CA SER A 120 -20.87 17.32 4.03
C SER A 120 -21.35 17.87 2.69
#